data_AF-S7R7G9-F1
#
_entry.id   AF-S7R7G9-F1
#
_cell.length_a   1.000
_cell.length_b   1.000
_cell.length_c   1.000
_cell.angle_alpha   90.00
_cell.angle_beta   90.00
_cell.angle_gamma   90.00
#
_symmetry.space_group_name_H-M   'P 1'
#
loop_
_entity.id
_entity.type
_entity.pdbx_description
1 polymer ?
#
loop_
_entity_poly.entity_id
_entity_poly.type
_entity_poly.pdbx_seq_one_letter_code
_entity_poly.pdbx_strand_id
1 'polypeptide(L)'
;IQFCPYDEVDAELETFCERFNLLAQPDMDPFAAAAWISHVFVTIHPFEDGNGRISRILASIPLVRRGYPPLNIPSFLRDSYHIVLNDVCFLSSPPSPQH
;
A
#
# COMPACT_ATOMS: atom_id res chain seq x y z
N ILE A 1 8.63 8.72 3.05
CA ILE A 1 8.35 7.69 2.02
C ILE A 1 9.54 7.67 1.09
N GLN A 2 10.39 6.66 1.23
CA GLN A 2 11.44 6.38 0.26
C GLN A 2 10.75 5.70 -0.93
N PHE A 3 10.86 6.30 -2.12
CA PHE A 3 10.25 5.75 -3.34
C PHE A 3 11.18 4.70 -3.96
N CYS A 4 10.58 3.75 -4.67
CA CYS A 4 11.31 2.77 -5.47
C CYS A 4 12.13 3.48 -6.56
N PRO A 5 13.41 3.10 -6.78
CA PRO A 5 14.18 3.55 -7.93
C PRO A 5 13.44 3.23 -9.23
N TYR A 6 13.47 4.14 -10.21
CA TYR A 6 12.67 4.01 -11.43
C TYR A 6 12.93 2.70 -12.20
N ASP A 7 14.17 2.21 -12.15
CA ASP A 7 14.65 0.98 -12.75
C ASP A 7 14.11 -0.31 -12.10
N GLU A 8 13.57 -0.22 -10.88
CA GLU A 8 13.01 -1.35 -10.12
C GLU A 8 11.47 -1.35 -10.07
N VAL A 9 10.83 -0.25 -10.49
CA VAL A 9 9.36 -0.06 -10.40
C VAL A 9 8.59 -1.19 -11.08
N ASP A 10 9.03 -1.64 -12.25
CA ASP A 10 8.34 -2.70 -13.00
C ASP A 10 8.39 -4.05 -12.26
N ALA A 11 9.54 -4.40 -11.69
CA ALA A 11 9.72 -5.63 -10.91
C ALA A 11 8.94 -5.60 -9.59
N GLU A 12 8.90 -4.44 -8.92
CA GLU A 12 8.10 -4.24 -7.72
C GLU A 12 6.60 -4.27 -8.02
N LEU A 13 6.17 -3.74 -9.17
CA LEU A 13 4.79 -3.83 -9.64
C LEU A 13 4.38 -5.26 -9.97
N GLU A 14 5.26 -6.06 -10.58
CA GLU A 14 5.01 -7.48 -10.84
C GLU A 14 4.82 -8.24 -9.52
N THR A 15 5.74 -8.05 -8.58
CA THR A 15 5.65 -8.62 -7.22
C THR A 15 4.39 -8.15 -6.49
N PHE A 16 4.00 -6.89 -6.65
CA PHE A 16 2.76 -6.34 -6.11
C PHE A 16 1.54 -7.03 -6.72
N CYS A 17 1.51 -7.24 -8.04
CA CYS A 17 0.40 -7.89 -8.72
C CYS A 17 0.22 -9.34 -8.25
N GLU A 18 1.30 -10.09 -8.10
CA GLU A 18 1.27 -11.45 -7.56
C GLU A 18 0.66 -11.49 -6.15
N ARG A 19 1.15 -10.63 -5.25
CA ARG A 19 0.66 -10.53 -3.88
C ARG A 19 -0.77 -10.02 -3.81
N PHE A 20 -1.14 -9.07 -4.66
CA PHE A 20 -2.50 -8.55 -4.76
C PHE A 20 -3.49 -9.69 -5.07
N ASN A 21 -3.15 -10.57 -6.03
CA ASN A 21 -4.00 -11.69 -6.40
C ASN A 21 -4.20 -12.68 -5.25
N LEU A 22 -3.17 -12.89 -4.41
CA LEU A 22 -3.28 -13.71 -3.20
C LEU A 22 -4.17 -13.04 -2.15
N LEU A 23 -4.00 -11.74 -1.91
CA LEU A 23 -4.76 -10.98 -0.91
C LEU A 23 -6.22 -10.74 -1.31
N ALA A 24 -6.52 -10.79 -2.61
CA ALA A 24 -7.88 -10.63 -3.13
C ALA A 24 -8.70 -11.93 -3.09
N GLN A 25 -8.17 -13.02 -2.51
CA GLN A 25 -8.86 -14.29 -2.37
C GLN A 25 -9.99 -14.25 -1.32
N PRO A 26 -11.01 -15.13 -1.43
CA PRO A 26 -12.19 -15.14 -0.56
C PRO A 26 -11.97 -15.68 0.86
N ASP A 27 -10.76 -16.07 1.23
CA ASP A 27 -10.37 -16.52 2.57
C ASP A 27 -9.58 -15.45 3.34
N MET A 28 -9.11 -14.41 2.64
CA MET A 28 -8.34 -13.32 3.23
C MET A 28 -9.24 -12.25 3.88
N ASP A 29 -8.75 -11.67 4.99
CA ASP A 29 -9.40 -10.54 5.64
C ASP A 29 -9.37 -9.31 4.69
N PRO A 30 -10.54 -8.77 4.31
CA PRO A 30 -10.61 -7.74 3.29
C PRO A 30 -10.08 -6.37 3.76
N PHE A 31 -10.06 -6.11 5.07
CA PHE A 31 -9.50 -4.88 5.64
C PHE A 31 -7.99 -4.95 5.71
N ALA A 32 -7.42 -6.09 6.11
CA ALA A 32 -5.99 -6.33 6.07
C ALA A 32 -5.46 -6.25 4.63
N ALA A 33 -6.16 -6.86 3.67
CA ALA A 33 -5.84 -6.75 2.25
C ALA A 33 -5.87 -5.29 1.77
N ALA A 34 -6.95 -4.54 2.08
CA ALA A 34 -7.07 -3.13 1.70
C ALA A 34 -5.94 -2.27 2.29
N ALA A 35 -5.59 -2.49 3.57
CA ALA A 35 -4.51 -1.78 4.23
C ALA A 35 -3.15 -2.04 3.55
N TRP A 36 -2.84 -3.31 3.28
CA TRP A 36 -1.60 -3.69 2.60
C TRP A 36 -1.51 -3.10 1.19
N ILE A 37 -2.58 -3.25 0.39
CA ILE A 37 -2.65 -2.76 -0.99
C ILE A 37 -2.44 -1.24 -1.05
N SER A 38 -3.14 -0.51 -0.19
CA SER A 38 -3.06 0.96 -0.20
C SER A 38 -1.67 1.46 0.20
N HIS A 39 -1.03 0.81 1.17
CA HIS A 39 0.30 1.10 1.65
C HIS A 39 1.37 0.82 0.58
N VAL A 40 1.43 -0.42 0.09
CA VAL A 40 2.51 -0.87 -0.78
C VAL A 40 2.47 -0.15 -2.13
N PHE A 41 1.28 0.04 -2.71
CA PHE A 41 1.17 0.74 -4.01
C PHE A 41 1.66 2.20 -3.94
N VAL A 42 1.38 2.91 -2.84
CA VAL A 42 1.84 4.30 -2.65
C VAL A 42 3.36 4.36 -2.45
N THR A 43 3.95 3.33 -1.84
CA THR A 43 5.39 3.21 -1.65
C THR A 43 6.14 2.94 -2.96
N ILE A 44 5.59 2.07 -3.83
CA ILE A 44 6.16 1.81 -5.17
C ILE A 44 6.13 3.09 -6.03
N HIS A 45 5.02 3.85 -5.96
CA HIS A 45 4.83 5.12 -6.67
C HIS A 45 5.12 5.04 -8.19
N PRO A 46 4.41 4.15 -8.92
CA PRO A 46 4.77 3.83 -10.30
C PRO A 46 4.45 4.92 -11.34
N PHE A 47 3.58 5.87 -11.01
CA PHE A 47 3.14 6.92 -11.94
C PHE A 47 3.62 8.30 -11.51
N GLU A 48 3.70 9.25 -12.45
CA GLU A 48 4.06 10.64 -12.14
C GLU A 48 2.97 11.37 -11.33
N ASP A 49 1.69 11.04 -11.53
CA ASP A 49 0.56 11.54 -10.74
C ASP A 49 -0.53 10.47 -10.61
N GLY A 50 -1.41 10.64 -9.62
CA GLY A 50 -2.61 9.81 -9.45
C GLY A 50 -2.41 8.55 -8.63
N ASN A 51 -1.22 8.29 -8.09
CA ASN A 51 -0.94 7.12 -7.25
C ASN A 51 -1.91 6.98 -6.07
N GLY A 52 -2.26 8.10 -5.43
CA GLY A 52 -3.25 8.08 -4.34
C GLY A 52 -4.68 7.74 -4.80
N ARG A 53 -5.07 8.10 -6.03
CA ARG A 53 -6.38 7.72 -6.60
C ARG A 53 -6.41 6.23 -6.92
N ILE A 54 -5.36 5.74 -7.57
CA ILE A 54 -5.24 4.33 -7.97
C ILE A 54 -5.13 3.43 -6.73
N SER A 55 -4.30 3.79 -5.76
CA SER A 55 -4.17 3.09 -4.47
C SER A 55 -5.54 2.88 -3.80
N ARG A 56 -6.38 3.91 -3.72
CA ARG A 56 -7.73 3.81 -3.13
C ARG A 56 -8.66 2.92 -3.94
N ILE A 57 -8.60 3.00 -5.27
CA ILE A 57 -9.40 2.13 -6.15
C ILE A 57 -8.99 0.67 -5.94
N LEU A 58 -7.70 0.38 -5.96
CA LEU A 58 -7.16 -0.97 -5.76
C LEU A 58 -7.50 -1.52 -4.38
N ALA A 59 -7.31 -0.72 -3.32
CA ALA A 59 -7.63 -1.13 -1.95
C ALA A 59 -9.14 -1.30 -1.70
N SER A 60 -10.00 -0.72 -2.54
CA SER A 60 -11.45 -0.93 -2.48
C SER A 60 -11.89 -2.28 -3.03
N ILE A 61 -11.09 -2.91 -3.90
CA ILE A 61 -11.45 -4.18 -4.56
C ILE A 61 -11.76 -5.30 -3.54
N PRO A 62 -10.90 -5.62 -2.54
CA PRO A 62 -11.20 -6.67 -1.57
C PRO A 62 -12.43 -6.35 -0.71
N LEU A 63 -12.68 -5.07 -0.41
CA LEU A 63 -13.85 -4.63 0.36
C LEU A 63 -15.15 -4.84 -0.41
N VAL A 64 -15.20 -4.35 -1.66
CA VAL A 64 -16.39 -4.44 -2.52
C VAL A 64 -16.73 -5.90 -2.85
N ARG A 65 -15.72 -6.75 -3.06
CA ARG A 65 -15.92 -8.20 -3.26
C ARG A 65 -16.59 -8.90 -2.08
N ARG A 66 -16.52 -8.31 -0.89
CA ARG A 66 -17.15 -8.81 0.34
C ARG A 66 -18.43 -8.06 0.71
N GLY A 67 -18.91 -7.15 -0.14
CA GLY A 67 -20.11 -6.36 0.10
C GLY A 67 -19.93 -5.16 1.01
N TYR A 68 -18.68 -4.78 1.32
CA TYR A 68 -18.38 -3.54 2.05
C TYR A 68 -18.35 -2.33 1.11
N PRO A 69 -18.58 -1.11 1.62
CA PRO A 69 -18.41 0.10 0.84
C PRO A 69 -16.94 0.28 0.39
N PRO A 70 -16.71 0.99 -0.73
CA PRO A 70 -15.36 1.31 -1.18
C PRO A 70 -14.61 2.16 -0.14
N LEU A 71 -13.28 2.07 -0.19
CA LEU A 71 -12.40 2.75 0.75
C LEU A 71 -12.45 4.27 0.52
N ASN A 72 -12.95 5.00 1.52
CA ASN A 72 -12.94 6.45 1.55
C ASN A 72 -11.96 6.94 2.61
N ILE A 73 -10.80 7.46 2.20
CA ILE A 73 -9.83 8.11 3.10
C ILE A 73 -10.04 9.62 2.99
N PRO A 74 -10.60 10.28 4.04
CA PRO A 74 -10.82 11.72 4.03
C PRO A 74 -9.50 12.50 3.93
N SER A 75 -9.54 13.66 3.27
CA SER A 75 -8.36 14.52 3.08
C SER A 75 -7.72 15.02 4.38
N PHE A 76 -8.50 15.15 5.47
CA PHE A 76 -8.00 15.58 6.78
C PHE A 76 -7.17 14.52 7.52
N LEU A 77 -7.29 13.24 7.12
CA LEU A 77 -6.47 12.14 7.64
C LEU A 77 -5.15 12.00 6.90
N ARG A 78 -4.92 12.80 5.84
CA ARG A 78 -3.73 12.72 4.99
C ARG A 78 -2.45 12.96 5.79
N ASP A 79 -2.45 13.92 6.71
CA ASP A 79 -1.29 14.26 7.52
C ASP A 79 -0.97 13.17 8.56
N SER A 80 -1.99 12.62 9.22
CA SER A 80 -1.83 11.49 10.15
C SER A 80 -1.44 10.19 9.45
N TYR A 81 -1.93 9.96 8.22
CA TYR A 81 -1.55 8.82 7.38
C TYR A 81 -0.08 8.89 6.97
N HIS A 82 0.43 10.07 6.59
CA HIS A 82 1.85 10.25 6.29
C HIS A 82 2.76 9.96 7.49
N ILE A 83 2.34 10.31 8.72
CA ILE A 83 3.10 10.04 9.95
C ILE A 83 3.16 8.53 10.22
N VAL A 84 2.00 7.84 10.20
CA VAL A 84 1.95 6.39 10.46
C VAL A 84 2.69 5.59 9.38
N LEU A 85 2.62 6.01 8.10
CA LEU A 85 3.41 5.40 7.03
C LEU A 85 4.93 5.53 7.26
N ASN A 86 5.39 6.65 7.83
CA ASN A 86 6.79 6.88 8.09
C ASN A 86 7.30 6.06 9.29
N ASP A 87 6.45 5.80 10.28
CA ASP A 87 6.80 5.01 11.46
C ASP A 87 7.01 3.52 11.16
N VAL A 88 6.28 2.95 10.19
CA VAL A 88 6.50 1.55 9.75
C VAL A 88 7.89 1.35 9.13
N CYS A 89 8.43 2.40 8.51
CA CYS A 89 9.78 2.39 7.94
C CYS A 89 10.89 2.31 9.01
N PHE A 90 10.60 2.66 10.27
CA PHE A 90 11.56 2.61 11.37
C PHE A 90 11.62 1.25 12.09
N LEU A 91 10.61 0.39 11.94
CA LEU A 91 10.59 -0.94 12.57
C LEU A 91 11.22 -2.05 11.71
N SER A 92 11.64 -1.72 10.48
CA SER A 92 12.20 -2.67 9.52
C SER A 92 13.74 -2.62 9.40
N SER A 93 14.39 -1.72 10.14
CA SER A 93 15.87 -1.63 10.16
C SER A 93 16.42 -2.48 11.31
N PRO A 94 17.31 -3.46 11.07
CA PRO A 94 18.03 -4.12 12.14
C PRO A 94 18.94 -3.09 12.85
N PRO A 95 19.13 -3.18 14.18
CA PRO A 95 20.01 -2.27 14.90
C PRO A 95 21.43 -2.41 14.34
N SER A 96 22.01 -1.30 13.86
CA SER A 96 23.41 -1.27 13.47
C SER A 96 24.29 -1.52 14.71
N PRO A 97 25.41 -2.28 14.59
CA PRO A 97 26.29 -2.53 15.72
C PRO A 97 26.97 -1.23 16.13
N GLN A 98 26.85 -0.87 17.40
CA GLN A 98 27.63 0.22 18.00
C GLN A 98 29.10 -0.22 18.02
N HIS A 99 29.97 0.60 17.43
CA HIS A 99 31.40 0.57 17.64
C HIS A 99 31.80 1.66 18.63
#